data_AF-A0A960T5V4-F1
#
_entry.id   AF-A0A960T5V4-F1
#
_cell.length_a   1.000
_cell.length_b   1.000
_cell.length_c   1.000
_cell.angle_alpha   90.00
_cell.angle_beta   90.00
_cell.angle_gamma   90.00
#
_symmetry.space_group_name_H-M   'P 1'
#
loop_
_entity.id
_entity.type
_entity.pdbx_description
1 polymer ?
#
loop_
_entity_poly.entity_id
_entity_poly.type
_entity_poly.pdbx_seq_one_letter_code
_entity_poly.pdbx_strand_id
1 'polypeptide(L)'
;MTNKIRVLPDHTINQIAAGEVIENPASAVKELVENALDAGADDITVEIQGGGRQLIRVTDNGCGMGPDDALLCLERHATSKIQKVEDIAAIHTMGFRGEALPSIASISKLMLLTKGDGGDEGTMVVIDGGRIVQCCPAARARGTTIEVKALFFNVPVRKRFQRSPKQDSLDIQRILQHIALVHPALRLRFIADQVEVFHAPRLPDGDYLAALEQRCASVLGKDFLPQALPVRHHSPYGTFTGLVAPPLYTRANRTGQILFINNRVVQAPAISVAVREGFGTRIDTRRHPLFILKLDLDGESVDVNVHPQKREVRLRQEWELRDSLRRGIDEALQKGGIATHIEEAPPPPTPAPMQDLSWAQQASIALRDEGPSLRDWGKIREPDPAPAPQMEQAELAFDSGPELRSAPRVMGTLEGYFLVHGGELRSYINPTGTVDRETPGLVLIDQHLAHSRVLFEKMLERQKEQDSSSLPFQNLLMPVTVDLPARSCRALLGARRELQSLGLNVEDFGADTVAISAVAPYLKGDQVEELLKEALELILSQPRKQGIEEERMKNLALAASRRALSSSKRMEVVEAQSLTRQLFDCAAPFQCPLGRPTMAHLSREHIGQLFTASRS
;
A
#
# COMPACT_ATOMS: atom_id res chain seq x y z
N MET A 1 34.35 48.72 -30.43
CA MET A 1 34.33 47.32 -29.94
C MET A 1 32.92 47.02 -29.49
N THR A 2 32.26 46.03 -30.09
CA THR A 2 30.94 45.58 -29.63
C THR A 2 31.12 44.92 -28.27
N ASN A 3 30.50 45.49 -27.22
CA ASN A 3 30.52 44.88 -25.89
C ASN A 3 30.08 43.42 -26.01
N LYS A 4 30.95 42.48 -25.59
CA LYS A 4 30.72 41.03 -25.61
C LYS A 4 29.62 40.59 -24.65
N ILE A 5 29.27 41.44 -23.68
CA ILE A 5 28.23 41.21 -22.67
C ILE A 5 27.14 42.26 -22.91
N ARG A 6 25.88 41.83 -22.99
CA ARG A 6 24.70 42.69 -23.16
C ARG A 6 23.65 42.32 -22.12
N VAL A 7 22.99 43.33 -21.57
CA VAL A 7 21.81 43.13 -20.72
C VAL A 7 20.70 42.54 -21.61
N LEU A 8 20.09 41.45 -21.13
CA LEU A 8 18.98 40.82 -21.84
C LEU A 8 17.74 41.72 -21.74
N PRO A 9 16.92 41.80 -22.80
CA PRO A 9 15.64 42.49 -22.71
C PRO A 9 14.74 41.87 -21.63
N ASP A 10 13.95 42.70 -20.94
CA ASP A 10 13.08 42.25 -19.84
C ASP A 10 12.15 41.10 -20.23
N HIS A 11 11.64 41.09 -21.47
CA HIS A 11 10.81 39.97 -21.95
C HIS A 11 11.57 38.63 -22.00
N THR A 12 12.87 38.65 -22.33
CA THR A 12 13.72 37.45 -22.40
C THR A 12 14.08 36.98 -20.99
N ILE A 13 14.41 37.92 -20.09
CA ILE A 13 14.63 37.63 -18.66
C ILE A 13 13.36 37.00 -18.07
N ASN A 14 12.20 37.56 -18.39
CA ASN A 14 10.93 37.09 -17.86
C ASN A 14 10.59 35.67 -18.31
N GLN A 15 10.85 35.33 -19.57
CA GLN A 15 10.67 33.99 -20.12
C GLN A 15 11.66 32.96 -19.55
N ILE A 16 12.90 33.37 -19.27
CA ILE A 16 13.89 32.49 -18.62
C ILE A 16 13.49 32.21 -17.17
N ALA A 17 13.14 33.25 -16.40
CA ALA A 17 12.74 33.10 -14.99
C ALA A 17 11.42 32.31 -14.84
N ALA A 18 10.41 32.58 -15.67
CA ALA A 18 9.19 31.75 -15.70
C ALA A 18 9.49 30.31 -16.15
N GLY A 19 10.55 30.16 -16.95
CA GLY A 19 11.24 28.95 -17.34
C GLY A 19 11.88 28.14 -16.20
N GLU A 20 12.05 28.73 -15.03
CA GLU A 20 12.63 28.07 -13.85
C GLU A 20 11.57 27.78 -12.80
N VAL A 21 10.52 28.62 -12.71
CA VAL A 21 9.45 28.49 -11.71
C VAL A 21 8.38 27.47 -12.11
N ILE A 22 7.94 27.43 -13.37
CA ILE A 22 6.83 26.57 -13.82
C ILE A 22 7.32 25.56 -14.86
N GLU A 23 7.73 24.36 -14.46
CA GLU A 23 8.31 23.33 -15.35
C GLU A 23 7.33 22.68 -16.34
N ASN A 24 6.13 22.38 -15.85
CA ASN A 24 5.12 21.58 -16.54
C ASN A 24 3.70 22.05 -16.17
N PRO A 25 2.65 21.64 -16.91
CA PRO A 25 1.27 21.99 -16.61
C PRO A 25 0.84 21.63 -15.18
N ALA A 26 1.33 20.50 -14.66
CA ALA A 26 1.02 20.04 -13.31
C ALA A 26 1.55 20.99 -12.22
N SER A 27 2.71 21.61 -12.44
CA SER A 27 3.28 22.64 -11.56
C SER A 27 2.42 23.90 -11.55
N ALA A 28 1.91 24.32 -12.71
CA ALA A 28 0.99 25.47 -12.78
C ALA A 28 -0.31 25.18 -12.02
N VAL A 29 -0.92 24.01 -12.22
CA VAL A 29 -2.12 23.61 -11.47
C VAL A 29 -1.85 23.58 -9.97
N LYS A 30 -0.73 23.00 -9.55
CA LYS A 30 -0.33 22.93 -8.13
C LYS A 30 -0.30 24.32 -7.49
N GLU A 31 0.42 25.26 -8.09
CA GLU A 31 0.56 26.62 -7.55
C GLU A 31 -0.78 27.38 -7.51
N LEU A 32 -1.63 27.21 -8.54
CA LEU A 32 -2.95 27.85 -8.57
C LEU A 32 -3.88 27.31 -7.48
N VAL A 33 -3.87 25.99 -7.24
CA VAL A 33 -4.68 25.35 -6.19
C VAL A 33 -4.13 25.69 -4.80
N GLU A 34 -2.80 25.73 -4.62
CA GLU A 34 -2.19 26.19 -3.38
C GLU A 34 -2.55 27.65 -3.07
N ASN A 35 -2.63 28.53 -4.08
CA ASN A 35 -3.10 29.91 -3.89
C ASN A 35 -4.58 29.97 -3.49
N ALA A 36 -5.44 29.12 -4.06
CA ALA A 36 -6.84 29.04 -3.65
C ALA A 36 -6.99 28.57 -2.20
N LEU A 37 -6.19 27.58 -1.78
CA LEU A 37 -6.14 27.11 -0.38
C LEU A 37 -5.65 28.21 0.57
N ASP A 38 -4.58 28.93 0.22
CA ASP A 38 -4.07 30.04 1.01
C ASP A 38 -5.08 31.22 1.09
N ALA A 39 -5.98 31.36 0.11
CA ALA A 39 -7.10 32.30 0.13
C ALA A 39 -8.29 31.82 0.99
N GLY A 40 -8.17 30.67 1.65
CA GLY A 40 -9.20 30.08 2.50
C GLY A 40 -10.36 29.46 1.74
N ALA A 41 -10.15 29.03 0.49
CA ALA A 41 -11.20 28.36 -0.29
C ALA A 41 -11.55 26.99 0.30
N ASP A 42 -12.85 26.69 0.35
CA ASP A 42 -13.38 25.38 0.76
C ASP A 42 -14.09 24.63 -0.38
N ASP A 43 -14.31 25.27 -1.54
CA ASP A 43 -14.76 24.68 -2.80
C ASP A 43 -13.84 25.12 -3.94
N ILE A 44 -13.17 24.14 -4.54
CA ILE A 44 -12.27 24.34 -5.68
C ILE A 44 -12.69 23.41 -6.82
N THR A 45 -12.84 23.98 -8.01
CA THR A 45 -13.06 23.23 -9.26
C THR A 45 -11.89 23.46 -10.21
N VAL A 46 -11.30 22.37 -10.68
CA VAL A 46 -10.19 22.38 -11.64
C VAL A 46 -10.65 21.72 -12.95
N GLU A 47 -10.56 22.47 -14.05
CA GLU A 47 -10.85 21.98 -15.40
C GLU A 47 -9.60 22.03 -16.26
N ILE A 48 -9.32 20.98 -17.02
CA ILE A 48 -8.20 20.94 -17.98
C ILE A 48 -8.64 20.46 -19.36
N GLN A 49 -7.96 20.94 -20.40
CA GLN A 49 -8.09 20.43 -21.77
C GLN A 49 -6.72 20.19 -22.41
N GLY A 50 -6.58 19.06 -23.11
CA GLY A 50 -5.36 18.70 -23.82
C GLY A 50 -4.13 18.60 -22.92
N GLY A 51 -4.28 17.99 -21.73
CA GLY A 51 -3.18 17.87 -20.75
C GLY A 51 -2.81 19.17 -20.04
N GLY A 52 -3.73 20.14 -19.97
CA GLY A 52 -3.47 21.46 -19.37
C GLY A 52 -2.72 22.43 -20.29
N ARG A 53 -2.53 22.07 -21.57
CA ARG A 53 -1.84 22.93 -22.54
C ARG A 53 -2.79 23.89 -23.26
N GLN A 54 -4.00 23.41 -23.55
CA GLN A 54 -5.02 24.20 -24.22
C GLN A 54 -5.73 25.10 -23.21
N LEU A 55 -6.13 24.50 -22.08
CA LEU A 55 -6.86 25.17 -21.00
C LEU A 55 -6.47 24.56 -19.66
N ILE A 56 -6.23 25.42 -18.67
CA ILE A 56 -6.33 25.12 -17.24
C ILE A 56 -7.27 26.19 -16.67
N ARG A 57 -8.36 25.77 -16.02
CA ARG A 57 -9.23 26.68 -15.27
C ARG A 57 -9.29 26.23 -13.83
N VAL A 58 -8.95 27.11 -12.90
CA VAL A 58 -9.09 26.88 -11.46
C VAL A 58 -10.10 27.91 -10.95
N THR A 59 -11.19 27.44 -10.38
CA THR A 59 -12.25 28.27 -9.78
C THR A 59 -12.35 27.96 -8.30
N ASP A 60 -12.30 28.98 -7.47
CA ASP A 60 -12.40 28.89 -6.02
C ASP A 60 -13.43 29.90 -5.46
N ASN A 61 -13.80 29.69 -4.20
CA ASN A 61 -14.67 30.55 -3.40
C ASN A 61 -13.93 31.22 -2.22
N GLY A 62 -12.61 31.42 -2.33
CA GLY A 62 -11.78 32.05 -1.31
C GLY A 62 -12.12 33.53 -1.10
N CYS A 63 -11.26 34.25 -0.38
CA CYS A 63 -11.49 35.68 -0.07
C CYS A 63 -11.54 36.60 -1.30
N GLY A 64 -10.99 36.17 -2.45
CA GLY A 64 -10.89 36.99 -3.64
C GLY A 64 -9.93 38.18 -3.48
N MET A 65 -9.95 39.09 -4.47
CA MET A 65 -9.12 40.29 -4.52
C MET A 65 -9.95 41.51 -4.93
N GLY A 66 -9.54 42.70 -4.47
CA GLY A 66 -10.04 43.97 -5.00
C GLY A 66 -9.42 44.33 -6.36
N PRO A 67 -9.86 45.44 -7.00
CA PRO A 67 -9.33 45.86 -8.30
C PRO A 67 -7.83 46.14 -8.30
N ASP A 68 -7.34 46.84 -7.26
CA ASP A 68 -5.92 47.19 -7.13
C ASP A 68 -5.06 45.95 -6.85
N ASP A 69 -5.53 45.06 -5.97
CA ASP A 69 -4.85 43.80 -5.66
C ASP A 69 -4.80 42.86 -6.87
N ALA A 70 -5.85 42.85 -7.70
CA ALA A 70 -5.90 42.04 -8.92
C ALA A 70 -4.87 42.49 -9.98
N LEU A 71 -4.46 43.76 -9.95
CA LEU A 71 -3.34 44.26 -10.76
C LEU A 71 -2.01 43.96 -10.06
N LEU A 72 -1.92 44.19 -8.75
CA LEU A 72 -0.69 43.99 -7.98
C LEU A 72 -0.24 42.53 -7.95
N CYS A 73 -1.16 41.56 -7.93
CA CYS A 73 -0.83 40.13 -7.90
C CYS A 73 -0.11 39.64 -9.17
N LEU A 74 -0.08 40.46 -10.23
CA LEU A 74 0.60 40.19 -11.49
C LEU A 74 2.02 40.77 -11.52
N GLU A 75 2.37 41.63 -10.57
CA GLU A 75 3.73 42.16 -10.41
C GLU A 75 4.64 41.15 -9.72
N ARG A 76 5.91 41.13 -10.13
CA ARG A 76 6.92 40.26 -9.49
C ARG A 76 7.27 40.79 -8.11
N HIS A 77 7.51 39.86 -7.17
CA HIS A 77 7.86 40.18 -5.78
C HIS A 77 6.74 40.90 -4.99
N ALA A 78 5.52 40.90 -5.51
CA ALA A 78 4.33 41.31 -4.77
C ALA A 78 3.72 40.07 -4.08
N THR A 79 3.73 40.05 -2.75
CA THR A 79 3.06 39.00 -1.96
C THR A 79 2.40 39.60 -0.73
N SER A 80 1.22 39.11 -0.40
CA SER A 80 0.51 39.43 0.85
C SER A 80 0.97 38.58 2.05
N LYS A 81 1.90 37.62 1.83
CA LYS A 81 2.17 36.52 2.79
C LYS A 81 3.46 36.68 3.61
N ILE A 82 4.35 37.61 3.23
CA ILE A 82 5.59 37.87 3.97
C ILE A 82 5.87 39.38 3.98
N GLN A 83 6.20 39.96 5.13
CA GLN A 83 6.61 41.37 5.23
C GLN A 83 8.06 41.52 5.70
N LYS A 84 8.62 40.54 6.43
CA LYS A 84 9.99 40.59 6.98
C LYS A 84 10.77 39.30 6.73
N VAL A 85 12.11 39.40 6.76
CA VAL A 85 13.01 38.24 6.58
C VAL A 85 12.84 37.22 7.71
N GLU A 86 12.45 37.65 8.92
CA GLU A 86 12.16 36.75 10.05
C GLU A 86 10.94 35.85 9.82
N ASP A 87 9.97 36.28 9.01
CA ASP A 87 8.77 35.49 8.67
C ASP A 87 9.10 34.26 7.80
N ILE A 88 10.29 34.23 7.17
CA ILE A 88 10.75 33.09 6.36
C ILE A 88 10.95 31.82 7.21
N ALA A 89 11.27 31.99 8.50
CA ALA A 89 11.44 30.88 9.43
C ALA A 89 10.11 30.30 9.95
N ALA A 90 9.00 31.04 9.83
CA ALA A 90 7.69 30.71 10.42
C ALA A 90 6.63 30.25 9.38
N ILE A 91 7.05 29.89 8.16
CA ILE A 91 6.13 29.69 7.03
C ILE A 91 5.26 28.43 7.23
N HIS A 92 4.01 28.66 7.66
CA HIS A 92 2.90 27.70 7.62
C HIS A 92 2.08 27.76 6.30
N THR A 93 2.34 28.73 5.42
CA THR A 93 1.62 28.90 4.13
C THR A 93 2.30 28.15 2.98
N MET A 94 1.53 27.70 1.98
CA MET A 94 2.03 26.77 0.96
C MET A 94 2.90 27.48 -0.11
N GLY A 95 2.60 28.75 -0.46
CA GLY A 95 3.38 29.54 -1.42
C GLY A 95 3.77 30.92 -0.88
N PHE A 96 5.06 31.27 -0.89
CA PHE A 96 5.56 32.52 -0.28
C PHE A 96 6.25 33.49 -1.26
N ARG A 97 6.53 33.08 -2.50
CA ARG A 97 7.45 33.81 -3.37
C ARG A 97 6.84 34.96 -4.18
N GLY A 98 5.51 35.08 -4.28
CA GLY A 98 4.88 36.11 -5.13
C GLY A 98 5.29 36.03 -6.61
N GLU A 99 5.79 34.88 -7.07
CA GLU A 99 6.40 34.71 -8.39
C GLU A 99 5.59 33.77 -9.30
N ALA A 100 4.72 32.93 -8.73
CA ALA A 100 4.03 31.88 -9.47
C ALA A 100 3.04 32.44 -10.51
N LEU A 101 2.10 33.30 -10.08
CA LEU A 101 1.08 33.87 -10.96
C LEU A 101 1.68 34.78 -12.06
N PRO A 102 2.61 35.70 -11.76
CA PRO A 102 3.32 36.47 -12.79
C PRO A 102 4.08 35.59 -13.78
N SER A 103 4.71 34.51 -13.29
CA SER A 103 5.42 33.55 -14.15
C SER A 103 4.47 32.86 -15.11
N ILE A 104 3.34 32.33 -14.62
CA ILE A 104 2.31 31.69 -15.46
C ILE A 104 1.77 32.69 -16.48
N ALA A 105 1.45 33.92 -16.07
CA ALA A 105 0.92 34.97 -16.95
C ALA A 105 1.90 35.32 -18.08
N SER A 106 3.21 35.31 -17.83
CA SER A 106 4.24 35.61 -18.83
C SER A 106 4.39 34.56 -19.94
N ILE A 107 4.01 33.31 -19.68
CA ILE A 107 4.18 32.17 -20.60
C ILE A 107 2.86 31.62 -21.15
N SER A 108 1.76 32.35 -20.94
CA SER A 108 0.41 31.92 -21.32
C SER A 108 -0.49 33.10 -21.71
N LYS A 109 -1.72 32.79 -22.13
CA LYS A 109 -2.81 33.75 -22.24
C LYS A 109 -3.71 33.55 -21.01
N LEU A 110 -3.62 34.45 -20.05
CA LEU A 110 -4.28 34.31 -18.75
C LEU A 110 -5.49 35.23 -18.64
N MET A 111 -6.58 34.74 -18.07
CA MET A 111 -7.69 35.56 -17.62
C MET A 111 -7.88 35.33 -16.11
N LEU A 112 -7.87 36.43 -15.36
CA LEU A 112 -8.15 36.46 -13.93
C LEU A 112 -9.51 37.11 -13.75
N LEU A 113 -10.44 36.41 -13.11
CA LEU A 113 -11.72 36.96 -12.66
C LEU A 113 -11.78 36.82 -11.15
N THR A 114 -12.02 37.90 -10.40
CA THR A 114 -12.01 37.83 -8.93
C THR A 114 -13.00 38.81 -8.32
N LYS A 115 -13.50 38.51 -7.12
CA LYS A 115 -14.35 39.41 -6.34
C LYS A 115 -14.01 39.25 -4.86
N GLY A 116 -13.55 40.34 -4.24
CA GLY A 116 -13.29 40.43 -2.80
C GLY A 116 -14.55 40.65 -1.97
N ASP A 117 -14.43 40.44 -0.65
CA ASP A 117 -15.54 40.54 0.32
C ASP A 117 -16.17 41.95 0.45
N GLY A 118 -15.43 43.00 0.11
CA GLY A 118 -15.89 44.39 0.21
C GLY A 118 -16.38 45.03 -1.10
N GLY A 119 -16.34 44.31 -2.23
CA GLY A 119 -16.65 44.88 -3.56
C GLY A 119 -18.05 44.51 -4.07
N ASP A 120 -18.80 45.48 -4.57
CA ASP A 120 -20.10 45.22 -5.22
C ASP A 120 -19.93 44.48 -6.57
N GLU A 121 -18.86 44.79 -7.30
CA GLU A 121 -18.56 44.23 -8.62
C GLU A 121 -17.28 43.37 -8.59
N GLY A 122 -17.21 42.35 -9.44
CA GLY A 122 -15.98 41.59 -9.67
C GLY A 122 -15.06 42.34 -10.64
N THR A 123 -13.77 41.98 -10.64
CA THR A 123 -12.77 42.51 -11.56
C THR A 123 -12.31 41.40 -12.50
N MET A 124 -12.30 41.69 -13.81
CA MET A 124 -11.70 40.83 -14.83
C MET A 124 -10.42 41.47 -15.38
N VAL A 125 -9.34 40.71 -15.40
CA VAL A 125 -8.05 41.09 -15.98
C VAL A 125 -7.66 40.06 -17.04
N VAL A 126 -7.41 40.52 -18.26
CA VAL A 126 -6.96 39.69 -19.39
C VAL A 126 -5.50 40.01 -19.67
N ILE A 127 -4.66 38.98 -19.70
CA ILE A 127 -3.21 39.07 -19.89
C ILE A 127 -2.79 38.21 -21.09
N ASP A 128 -1.95 38.77 -21.96
CA ASP A 128 -1.32 38.05 -23.06
C ASP A 128 0.21 38.16 -22.94
N GLY A 129 0.85 37.03 -22.61
CA GLY A 129 2.31 36.95 -22.49
C GLY A 129 2.90 37.94 -21.47
N GLY A 130 2.23 38.14 -20.35
CA GLY A 130 2.64 39.03 -19.26
C GLY A 130 2.25 40.50 -19.44
N ARG A 131 1.57 40.87 -20.53
CA ARG A 131 1.02 42.23 -20.72
C ARG A 131 -0.47 42.25 -20.44
N ILE A 132 -0.91 43.19 -19.61
CA ILE A 132 -2.33 43.42 -19.34
C ILE A 132 -2.95 44.03 -20.60
N VAL A 133 -3.91 43.32 -21.19
CA VAL A 133 -4.64 43.73 -22.39
C VAL A 133 -5.92 44.48 -22.01
N GLN A 134 -6.58 44.02 -20.95
CA GLN A 134 -7.86 44.57 -20.51
C GLN A 134 -8.00 44.39 -19.00
N CYS A 135 -8.53 45.43 -18.33
CA CYS A 135 -9.00 45.36 -16.96
C CYS A 135 -10.37 46.05 -16.93
N CYS A 136 -11.42 45.33 -16.52
CA CYS A 136 -12.77 45.87 -16.47
C CYS A 136 -13.61 45.20 -15.38
N PRO A 137 -14.69 45.85 -14.92
CA PRO A 137 -15.66 45.22 -14.04
C PRO A 137 -16.34 44.02 -14.71
N ALA A 138 -16.66 42.99 -13.93
CA ALA A 138 -17.32 41.78 -14.38
C ALA A 138 -18.17 41.15 -13.27
N ALA A 139 -19.30 40.54 -13.64
CA ALA A 139 -20.17 39.85 -12.70
C ALA A 139 -19.54 38.54 -12.22
N ARG A 140 -19.40 38.39 -10.90
CA ARG A 140 -18.86 37.19 -10.25
C ARG A 140 -19.40 37.06 -8.83
N ALA A 141 -19.56 35.84 -8.35
CA ALA A 141 -19.66 35.57 -6.91
C ALA A 141 -18.27 35.72 -6.23
N ARG A 142 -18.25 35.73 -4.90
CA ARG A 142 -17.00 35.76 -4.10
C ARG A 142 -16.01 34.68 -4.55
N GLY A 143 -14.72 35.02 -4.57
CA GLY A 143 -13.62 34.10 -4.87
C GLY A 143 -12.86 34.45 -6.14
N THR A 144 -12.08 33.51 -6.67
CA THR A 144 -11.21 33.74 -7.84
C THR A 144 -11.31 32.64 -8.90
N THR A 145 -11.23 33.01 -10.18
CA THR A 145 -11.13 32.08 -11.32
C THR A 145 -9.95 32.51 -12.13
N ILE A 146 -9.02 31.58 -12.31
CA ILE A 146 -7.86 31.76 -13.15
C ILE A 146 -8.00 30.81 -14.33
N GLU A 147 -8.05 31.38 -15.52
CA GLU A 147 -8.08 30.65 -16.78
C GLU A 147 -6.75 30.85 -17.52
N VAL A 148 -6.03 29.76 -17.75
CA VAL A 148 -4.73 29.75 -18.43
C VAL A 148 -4.90 29.02 -19.76
N LYS A 149 -4.77 29.75 -20.86
CA LYS A 149 -4.84 29.24 -22.22
C LYS A 149 -3.47 29.22 -22.89
N ALA A 150 -3.27 28.24 -23.76
CA ALA A 150 -2.07 28.11 -24.59
C ALA A 150 -0.76 28.20 -23.79
N LEU A 151 -0.60 27.35 -22.77
CA LEU A 151 0.60 27.32 -21.94
C LEU A 151 1.85 27.06 -22.81
N PHE A 152 2.92 27.82 -22.56
CA PHE A 152 4.18 27.82 -23.32
C PHE A 152 4.08 28.29 -24.78
N PHE A 153 3.06 29.05 -25.17
CA PHE A 153 2.91 29.50 -26.57
C PHE A 153 4.10 30.33 -27.08
N ASN A 154 4.72 31.12 -26.21
CA ASN A 154 5.85 32.00 -26.50
C ASN A 154 7.22 31.41 -26.09
N VAL A 155 7.27 30.14 -25.63
CA VAL A 155 8.51 29.43 -25.26
C VAL A 155 8.63 28.11 -26.05
N PRO A 156 8.96 28.16 -27.35
CA PRO A 156 8.81 27.03 -28.28
C PRO A 156 9.71 25.83 -27.97
N VAL A 157 10.92 26.07 -27.46
CA VAL A 157 11.84 25.01 -27.03
C VAL A 157 11.18 24.19 -25.92
N ARG A 158 10.68 24.88 -24.89
CA ARG A 158 10.06 24.26 -23.72
C ARG A 158 8.78 23.52 -24.09
N LYS A 159 7.98 24.07 -25.00
CA LYS A 159 6.79 23.43 -25.58
C LYS A 159 7.13 22.09 -26.26
N ARG A 160 8.30 21.95 -26.91
CA ARG A 160 8.76 20.70 -27.54
C ARG A 160 9.27 19.65 -26.55
N PHE A 161 9.80 20.07 -25.41
CA PHE A 161 10.30 19.17 -24.35
C PHE A 161 9.23 18.70 -23.36
N GLN A 162 7.98 19.12 -23.53
CA GLN A 162 6.88 18.61 -22.69
C GLN A 162 6.57 17.14 -23.02
N ARG A 163 6.00 16.41 -22.05
CA ARG A 163 5.66 14.98 -22.17
C ARG A 163 4.47 14.75 -23.13
N SER A 164 3.80 13.60 -23.09
CA SER A 164 2.54 13.46 -23.82
C SER A 164 1.41 14.16 -23.06
N PRO A 165 0.38 14.73 -23.72
CA PRO A 165 -0.77 15.32 -23.05
C PRO A 165 -1.45 14.37 -22.06
N LYS A 166 -1.49 13.07 -22.40
CA LYS A 166 -2.00 12.01 -21.50
C LYS A 166 -1.18 11.89 -20.22
N GLN A 167 0.15 11.96 -20.31
CA GLN A 167 1.00 11.89 -19.13
C GLN A 167 0.87 13.14 -18.26
N ASP A 168 0.75 14.32 -18.88
CA ASP A 168 0.52 15.58 -18.15
C ASP A 168 -0.81 15.54 -17.41
N SER A 169 -1.90 15.04 -18.03
CA SER A 169 -3.19 14.84 -17.36
C SER A 169 -3.08 13.91 -16.16
N LEU A 170 -2.34 12.80 -16.28
CA LEU A 170 -2.12 11.87 -15.16
C LEU A 170 -1.29 12.50 -14.04
N ASP A 171 -0.29 13.31 -14.38
CA ASP A 171 0.54 14.01 -13.40
C ASP A 171 -0.28 15.08 -12.66
N ILE A 172 -1.15 15.82 -13.36
CA ILE A 172 -2.14 16.74 -12.76
C ILE A 172 -3.09 15.99 -11.84
N GLN A 173 -3.68 14.89 -12.32
CA GLN A 173 -4.60 14.07 -11.53
C GLN A 173 -3.97 13.64 -10.22
N ARG A 174 -2.74 13.11 -10.23
CA ARG A 174 -2.04 12.68 -9.00
C ARG A 174 -1.84 13.83 -8.01
N ILE A 175 -1.47 15.02 -8.47
CA ILE A 175 -1.30 16.18 -7.59
C ILE A 175 -2.64 16.54 -6.92
N LEU A 176 -3.72 16.61 -7.70
CA LEU A 176 -5.04 16.94 -7.18
C LEU A 176 -5.57 15.85 -6.24
N GLN A 177 -5.31 14.57 -6.54
CA GLN A 177 -5.63 13.46 -5.64
C GLN A 177 -4.90 13.62 -4.29
N HIS A 178 -3.63 14.00 -4.29
CA HIS A 178 -2.90 14.22 -3.04
C HIS A 178 -3.46 15.40 -2.23
N ILE A 179 -3.77 16.53 -2.87
CA ILE A 179 -4.40 17.69 -2.20
C ILE A 179 -5.76 17.27 -1.60
N ALA A 180 -6.53 16.49 -2.37
CA ALA A 180 -7.77 15.86 -1.94
C ALA A 180 -7.58 14.70 -0.95
N LEU A 181 -6.39 14.36 -0.47
CA LEU A 181 -6.20 13.44 0.66
C LEU A 181 -5.76 14.20 1.91
N VAL A 182 -4.97 15.27 1.74
CA VAL A 182 -4.47 16.09 2.86
C VAL A 182 -5.54 16.94 3.52
N HIS A 183 -6.46 17.52 2.75
CA HIS A 183 -7.40 18.55 3.25
C HIS A 183 -8.88 18.13 3.30
N PRO A 184 -9.34 17.16 4.13
CA PRO A 184 -10.72 16.63 4.10
C PRO A 184 -11.88 17.63 4.02
N ALA A 185 -11.69 18.79 4.63
CA ALA A 185 -12.65 19.89 4.61
C ALA A 185 -12.82 20.59 3.23
N LEU A 186 -11.93 20.33 2.28
CA LEU A 186 -12.00 20.87 0.92
C LEU A 186 -12.93 20.03 0.03
N ARG A 187 -13.90 20.68 -0.62
CA ARG A 187 -14.56 20.13 -1.80
C ARG A 187 -13.68 20.36 -3.02
N LEU A 188 -13.29 19.28 -3.71
CA LEU A 188 -12.45 19.36 -4.91
C LEU A 188 -13.11 18.60 -6.06
N ARG A 189 -13.31 19.29 -7.19
CA ARG A 189 -13.81 18.67 -8.43
C ARG A 189 -12.74 18.76 -9.51
N PHE A 190 -12.47 17.65 -10.19
CA PHE A 190 -11.52 17.62 -11.30
C PHE A 190 -12.19 17.13 -12.59
N ILE A 191 -12.14 17.97 -13.61
CA ILE A 191 -12.72 17.74 -14.93
C ILE A 191 -11.59 17.78 -15.97
N ALA A 192 -11.44 16.72 -16.75
CA ALA A 192 -10.47 16.63 -17.82
C ALA A 192 -11.16 16.36 -19.15
N ASP A 193 -10.90 17.20 -20.16
CA ASP A 193 -11.47 17.07 -21.50
C ASP A 193 -13.01 16.92 -21.48
N GLN A 194 -13.67 17.73 -20.65
CA GLN A 194 -15.13 17.75 -20.40
C GLN A 194 -15.70 16.53 -19.64
N VAL A 195 -14.85 15.59 -19.23
CA VAL A 195 -15.26 14.42 -18.44
C VAL A 195 -14.86 14.64 -16.98
N GLU A 196 -15.80 14.42 -16.06
CA GLU A 196 -15.49 14.42 -14.64
C GLU A 196 -14.64 13.20 -14.29
N VAL A 197 -13.43 13.43 -13.79
CA VAL A 197 -12.49 12.37 -13.42
C VAL A 197 -12.71 11.93 -11.99
N PHE A 198 -12.86 12.89 -11.07
CA PHE A 198 -13.27 12.62 -9.70
C PHE A 198 -13.93 13.85 -9.06
N HIS A 199 -14.76 13.59 -8.07
CA HIS A 199 -15.37 14.59 -7.21
C HIS A 199 -15.19 14.18 -5.75
N ALA A 200 -14.45 14.98 -5.00
CA ALA A 200 -14.29 14.86 -3.56
C ALA A 200 -15.28 15.83 -2.87
N PRO A 201 -16.34 15.33 -2.21
CA PRO A 201 -17.23 16.18 -1.43
C PRO A 201 -16.51 16.76 -0.20
N ARG A 202 -17.01 17.89 0.30
CA ARG A 202 -16.56 18.45 1.58
C ARG A 202 -17.01 17.53 2.70
N LEU A 203 -16.07 17.13 3.54
CA LEU A 203 -16.35 16.38 4.76
C LEU A 203 -16.32 17.34 5.96
N PRO A 204 -17.19 17.12 6.97
CA PRO A 204 -17.19 17.94 8.18
C PRO A 204 -15.88 17.78 8.95
N ASP A 205 -15.52 18.83 9.70
CA ASP A 205 -14.36 18.79 10.60
C ASP A 205 -14.61 17.74 11.68
N GLY A 206 -13.67 16.79 11.80
CA GLY A 206 -13.83 15.60 12.64
C GLY A 206 -12.56 14.76 12.69
N ASP A 207 -12.70 13.46 12.95
CA ASP A 207 -11.54 12.56 12.94
C ASP A 207 -10.95 12.44 11.52
N TYR A 208 -9.71 12.92 11.36
CA TYR A 208 -8.97 12.87 10.10
C TYR A 208 -8.94 11.47 9.49
N LEU A 209 -8.82 10.43 10.33
CA LEU A 209 -8.74 9.04 9.87
C LEU A 209 -10.04 8.60 9.16
N ALA A 210 -11.19 8.85 9.78
CA ALA A 210 -12.49 8.52 9.19
C ALA A 210 -12.75 9.33 7.91
N ALA A 211 -12.34 10.59 7.90
CA ALA A 211 -12.44 11.44 6.72
C ALA A 211 -11.51 10.96 5.59
N LEU A 212 -10.32 10.46 5.91
CA LEU A 212 -9.36 9.90 4.97
C LEU A 212 -9.91 8.63 4.31
N GLU A 213 -10.55 7.73 5.05
CA GLU A 213 -11.18 6.51 4.50
C GLU A 213 -12.23 6.84 3.43
N GLN A 214 -13.13 7.77 3.74
CA GLN A 214 -14.16 8.24 2.80
C GLN A 214 -13.52 8.88 1.55
N ARG A 215 -12.45 9.66 1.74
CA ARG A 215 -11.72 10.30 0.65
C ARG A 215 -11.01 9.31 -0.26
N CYS A 216 -10.41 8.27 0.29
CA CYS A 216 -9.77 7.22 -0.49
C CYS A 216 -10.78 6.60 -1.47
N ALA A 217 -11.99 6.29 -0.99
CA ALA A 217 -13.05 5.74 -1.83
C ALA A 217 -13.48 6.70 -2.96
N SER A 218 -13.63 8.00 -2.69
CA SER A 218 -14.06 8.97 -3.72
C SER A 218 -12.98 9.38 -4.72
N VAL A 219 -11.71 9.41 -4.29
CA VAL A 219 -10.60 10.00 -5.07
C VAL A 219 -9.74 8.96 -5.77
N LEU A 220 -9.48 7.83 -5.10
CA LEU A 220 -8.61 6.76 -5.59
C LEU A 220 -9.39 5.53 -6.06
N GLY A 221 -10.68 5.45 -5.69
CA GLY A 221 -11.55 4.30 -5.96
C GLY A 221 -11.53 3.28 -4.83
N LYS A 222 -12.59 2.46 -4.74
CA LYS A 222 -12.77 1.46 -3.67
C LYS A 222 -11.67 0.40 -3.63
N ASP A 223 -11.06 0.12 -4.78
CA ASP A 223 -10.07 -0.96 -4.93
C ASP A 223 -8.62 -0.51 -4.65
N PHE A 224 -8.38 0.77 -4.35
CA PHE A 224 -7.02 1.25 -4.13
C PHE A 224 -6.44 0.77 -2.79
N LEU A 225 -7.23 0.84 -1.72
CA LEU A 225 -6.90 0.33 -0.38
C LEU A 225 -8.03 -0.60 0.11
N PRO A 226 -8.11 -1.82 -0.41
CA PRO A 226 -9.10 -2.78 0.03
C PRO A 226 -8.81 -3.20 1.48
N GLN A 227 -9.85 -3.21 2.31
CA GLN A 227 -9.77 -3.57 3.73
C GLN A 227 -8.69 -2.77 4.49
N ALA A 228 -8.63 -1.46 4.23
CA ALA A 228 -7.67 -0.56 4.84
C ALA A 228 -7.65 -0.70 6.37
N LEU A 229 -6.45 -0.87 6.93
CA LEU A 229 -6.23 -0.95 8.36
C LEU A 229 -5.84 0.44 8.88
N PRO A 230 -6.56 0.98 9.87
CA PRO A 230 -6.26 2.27 10.44
C PRO A 230 -5.01 2.23 11.31
N VAL A 231 -4.12 3.19 11.09
CA VAL A 231 -2.90 3.39 11.88
C VAL A 231 -3.07 4.68 12.66
N ARG A 232 -3.04 4.56 13.99
CA ARG A 232 -2.95 5.70 14.91
C ARG A 232 -1.89 5.37 15.94
N HIS A 233 -0.75 6.04 15.85
CA HIS A 233 0.37 5.85 16.76
C HIS A 233 0.93 7.21 17.17
N HIS A 234 1.13 7.40 18.47
CA HIS A 234 1.66 8.63 19.03
C HIS A 234 3.03 8.36 19.65
N SER A 235 4.01 9.18 19.31
CA SER A 235 5.38 9.06 19.79
C SER A 235 5.91 10.43 20.23
N PRO A 236 6.97 10.47 21.06
CA PRO A 236 7.65 11.73 21.40
C PRO A 236 8.21 12.50 20.18
N TYR A 237 8.35 11.82 19.04
CA TYR A 237 8.93 12.36 17.81
C TYR A 237 7.88 12.84 16.81
N GLY A 238 6.60 12.59 17.09
CA GLY A 238 5.49 12.98 16.23
C GLY A 238 4.30 12.02 16.28
N THR A 239 3.23 12.41 15.59
CA THR A 239 1.98 11.64 15.48
C THR A 239 1.85 11.03 14.09
N PHE A 240 1.57 9.73 14.05
CA PHE A 240 1.35 8.96 12.82
C PHE A 240 -0.12 8.60 12.70
N THR A 241 -0.74 9.08 11.63
CA THR A 241 -2.13 8.77 11.29
C THR A 241 -2.23 8.34 9.84
N GLY A 242 -3.07 7.35 9.54
CA GLY A 242 -3.28 6.96 8.15
C GLY A 242 -3.85 5.56 7.97
N LEU A 243 -3.78 5.08 6.75
CA LEU A 243 -4.36 3.83 6.30
C LEU A 243 -3.30 2.96 5.63
N VAL A 244 -3.30 1.67 5.95
CA VAL A 244 -2.36 0.70 5.41
C VAL A 244 -3.13 -0.50 4.88
N ALA A 245 -2.76 -1.00 3.70
CA ALA A 245 -3.41 -2.18 3.17
C ALA A 245 -2.98 -3.45 3.94
N PRO A 246 -3.84 -4.46 4.07
CA PRO A 246 -3.45 -5.74 4.61
C PRO A 246 -2.28 -6.38 3.83
N PRO A 247 -1.49 -7.27 4.46
CA PRO A 247 -0.29 -7.84 3.84
C PRO A 247 -0.49 -8.61 2.52
N LEU A 248 -1.74 -8.99 2.20
CA LEU A 248 -2.09 -9.60 0.90
C LEU A 248 -2.04 -8.60 -0.26
N TYR A 249 -2.36 -7.34 0.01
CA TYR A 249 -2.43 -6.32 -1.00
C TYR A 249 -1.08 -5.64 -1.10
N THR A 250 -0.36 -6.00 -2.16
CA THR A 250 0.97 -5.46 -2.44
C THR A 250 1.12 -5.10 -3.91
N ARG A 251 2.08 -4.22 -4.21
CA ARG A 251 2.47 -3.89 -5.59
C ARG A 251 3.91 -4.31 -5.85
N ALA A 252 4.25 -4.52 -7.12
CA ALA A 252 5.63 -4.77 -7.55
C ALA A 252 6.50 -3.50 -7.51
N ASN A 253 5.86 -2.32 -7.47
CA ASN A 253 6.52 -1.01 -7.42
C ASN A 253 5.95 -0.17 -6.27
N ARG A 254 6.56 0.98 -6.00
CA ARG A 254 6.18 1.89 -4.90
C ARG A 254 5.02 2.83 -5.24
N THR A 255 4.27 2.59 -6.32
CA THR A 255 3.24 3.54 -6.79
C THR A 255 2.05 3.67 -5.84
N GLY A 256 1.80 2.68 -4.98
CA GLY A 256 0.74 2.71 -3.97
C GLY A 256 1.14 3.33 -2.64
N GLN A 257 2.26 4.04 -2.57
CA GLN A 257 2.78 4.65 -1.34
C GLN A 257 2.61 6.15 -1.37
N ILE A 258 1.73 6.66 -0.52
CA ILE A 258 1.48 8.10 -0.36
C ILE A 258 1.88 8.48 1.06
N LEU A 259 2.78 9.46 1.16
CA LEU A 259 3.32 9.92 2.43
C LEU A 259 3.17 11.44 2.53
N PHE A 260 2.58 11.87 3.63
CA PHE A 260 2.47 13.27 4.00
C PHE A 260 3.30 13.55 5.23
N ILE A 261 4.12 14.61 5.18
CA ILE A 261 4.82 15.15 6.36
C ILE A 261 4.35 16.59 6.52
N ASN A 262 3.75 16.94 7.66
CA ASN A 262 3.23 18.28 7.94
C ASN A 262 2.39 18.84 6.76
N ASN A 263 1.42 18.05 6.28
CA ASN A 263 0.53 18.36 5.15
C ASN A 263 1.18 18.47 3.76
N ARG A 264 2.45 18.05 3.60
CA ARG A 264 3.14 18.04 2.30
C ARG A 264 3.40 16.64 1.79
N VAL A 265 3.20 16.41 0.50
CA VAL A 265 3.57 15.15 -0.16
C VAL A 265 5.08 15.04 -0.23
N VAL A 266 5.65 14.00 0.39
CA VAL A 266 7.09 13.79 0.44
C VAL A 266 7.41 12.37 -0.02
N GLN A 267 8.54 12.23 -0.71
CA GLN A 267 9.15 10.93 -0.97
C GLN A 267 10.27 10.71 0.05
N ALA A 268 10.07 9.76 0.96
CA ALA A 268 11.08 9.38 1.95
C ALA A 268 11.34 7.87 1.84
N PRO A 269 12.40 7.45 1.11
CA PRO A 269 12.77 6.04 1.00
C PRO A 269 12.97 5.36 2.37
N ALA A 270 13.51 6.09 3.34
CA ALA A 270 13.69 5.63 4.72
C ALA A 270 12.37 5.19 5.38
N ILE A 271 11.31 5.99 5.22
CA ILE A 271 9.98 5.70 5.74
C ILE A 271 9.35 4.51 5.01
N SER A 272 9.50 4.44 3.68
CA SER A 272 9.05 3.30 2.89
C SER A 272 9.68 1.98 3.38
N VAL A 273 10.98 2.02 3.71
CA VAL A 273 11.69 0.88 4.29
C VAL A 273 11.18 0.54 5.69
N ALA A 274 10.95 1.53 6.55
CA ALA A 274 10.43 1.32 7.91
C ALA A 274 9.01 0.75 7.93
N VAL A 275 8.11 1.23 7.06
CA VAL A 275 6.77 0.65 6.91
C VAL A 275 6.90 -0.82 6.49
N ARG A 276 7.73 -1.12 5.48
CA ARG A 276 8.01 -2.50 5.05
C ARG A 276 8.58 -3.37 6.18
N GLU A 277 9.49 -2.83 6.99
CA GLU A 277 10.02 -3.51 8.19
C GLU A 277 8.93 -3.76 9.25
N GLY A 278 7.94 -2.87 9.36
CA GLY A 278 6.75 -3.04 10.20
C GLY A 278 5.85 -4.20 9.76
N PHE A 279 5.70 -4.40 8.44
CA PHE A 279 5.09 -5.62 7.91
C PHE A 279 5.94 -6.86 8.20
N GLY A 280 7.26 -6.71 8.29
CA GLY A 280 8.19 -7.75 8.68
C GLY A 280 8.14 -8.95 7.72
N THR A 281 7.89 -10.14 8.26
CA THR A 281 7.77 -11.37 7.46
C THR A 281 6.40 -11.53 6.80
N ARG A 282 5.51 -10.54 6.90
CA ARG A 282 4.14 -10.66 6.39
C ARG A 282 4.00 -10.31 4.90
N ILE A 283 5.06 -9.83 4.25
CA ILE A 283 5.04 -9.48 2.82
C ILE A 283 6.31 -9.99 2.14
N ASP A 284 6.19 -10.42 0.89
CA ASP A 284 7.35 -10.86 0.10
C ASP A 284 8.39 -9.73 0.01
N THR A 285 9.67 -10.08 0.12
CA THR A 285 10.79 -9.12 0.14
C THR A 285 10.90 -8.27 -1.14
N ARG A 286 10.31 -8.71 -2.26
CA ARG A 286 10.28 -7.99 -3.55
C ARG A 286 8.99 -7.20 -3.78
N ARG A 287 8.05 -7.26 -2.85
CA ARG A 287 6.76 -6.57 -2.92
C ARG A 287 6.78 -5.33 -2.03
N HIS A 288 5.96 -4.35 -2.39
CA HIS A 288 5.81 -3.10 -1.65
C HIS A 288 4.40 -2.97 -1.07
N PRO A 289 4.27 -2.58 0.21
CA PRO A 289 2.96 -2.35 0.81
C PRO A 289 2.32 -1.09 0.23
N LEU A 290 0.99 -1.07 0.18
CA LEU A 290 0.20 0.11 -0.14
C LEU A 290 -0.16 0.82 1.17
N PHE A 291 0.02 2.13 1.20
CA PHE A 291 -0.33 2.93 2.37
C PHE A 291 -0.53 4.39 2.02
N ILE A 292 -1.31 5.05 2.86
CA ILE A 292 -1.48 6.50 2.90
C ILE A 292 -1.21 6.92 4.34
N LEU A 293 -0.06 7.54 4.59
CA LEU A 293 0.36 7.92 5.95
C LEU A 293 0.60 9.42 6.04
N LYS A 294 0.15 10.01 7.14
CA LYS A 294 0.38 11.39 7.54
C LYS A 294 1.19 11.40 8.83
N LEU A 295 2.34 12.06 8.76
CA LEU A 295 3.30 12.24 9.85
C LEU A 295 3.25 13.72 10.23
N ASP A 296 2.76 14.01 11.43
CA ASP A 296 2.85 15.33 12.03
C ASP A 296 4.07 15.35 12.95
N LEU A 297 5.12 16.04 12.52
CA LEU A 297 6.44 16.11 13.16
C LEU A 297 6.75 17.54 13.61
N ASP A 298 7.49 17.68 14.72
CA ASP A 298 7.93 18.99 15.20
C ASP A 298 8.88 19.67 14.19
N GLY A 299 8.69 20.98 13.96
CA GLY A 299 9.37 21.73 12.90
C GLY A 299 10.90 21.73 12.97
N GLU A 300 11.50 21.50 14.13
CA GLU A 300 12.97 21.40 14.31
C GLU A 300 13.56 20.03 13.92
N SER A 301 12.72 19.02 13.73
CA SER A 301 13.12 17.64 13.42
C SER A 301 13.21 17.34 11.92
N VAL A 302 12.71 18.26 11.09
CA VAL A 302 12.49 18.09 9.65
C VAL A 302 13.20 19.20 8.88
N ASP A 303 14.27 18.86 8.16
CA ASP A 303 14.89 19.78 7.20
C ASP A 303 14.24 19.60 5.82
N VAL A 304 13.41 20.57 5.46
CA VAL A 304 12.66 20.61 4.18
C VAL A 304 13.48 21.30 3.07
N ASN A 305 14.64 21.89 3.37
CA ASN A 305 15.41 22.72 2.44
C ASN A 305 16.49 21.94 1.67
N VAL A 306 16.24 20.68 1.33
CA VAL A 306 17.26 19.77 0.75
C VAL A 306 17.20 19.71 -0.78
N HIS A 307 16.03 19.93 -1.40
CA HIS A 307 15.86 19.87 -2.86
C HIS A 307 15.02 21.05 -3.38
N PRO A 308 15.31 21.62 -4.57
CA PRO A 308 14.56 22.77 -5.13
C PRO A 308 13.04 22.54 -5.26
N GLN A 309 12.60 21.29 -5.49
CA GLN A 309 11.17 20.91 -5.53
C GLN A 309 10.59 20.48 -4.17
N LYS A 310 11.36 20.51 -3.07
CA LYS A 310 10.96 20.12 -1.70
C LYS A 310 10.35 18.70 -1.56
N ARG A 311 10.65 17.78 -2.49
CA ARG A 311 10.10 16.41 -2.51
C ARG A 311 10.83 15.44 -1.60
N GLU A 312 12.03 15.78 -1.16
CA GLU A 312 12.86 14.99 -0.26
C GLU A 312 13.15 15.79 1.01
N VAL A 313 13.11 15.11 2.15
CA VAL A 313 13.24 15.69 3.48
C VAL A 313 14.36 14.94 4.21
N ARG A 314 15.23 15.65 4.92
CA ARG A 314 16.19 15.04 5.85
C ARG A 314 15.61 15.08 7.26
N LEU A 315 15.60 13.91 7.91
CA LEU A 315 15.09 13.73 9.26
C LEU A 315 16.28 13.69 10.22
N ARG A 316 16.24 14.48 11.30
CA ARG A 316 17.36 14.59 12.24
C ARG A 316 17.52 13.35 13.15
N GLN A 317 16.42 12.67 13.44
CA GLN A 317 16.32 11.48 14.31
C GLN A 317 15.69 10.32 13.53
N GLU A 318 16.34 9.94 12.42
CA GLU A 318 15.80 8.99 11.45
C GLU A 318 15.59 7.59 12.06
N TRP A 319 16.48 7.13 12.93
CA TRP A 319 16.39 5.80 13.53
C TRP A 319 15.18 5.66 14.46
N GLU A 320 15.02 6.60 15.39
CA GLU A 320 13.97 6.59 16.40
C GLU A 320 12.59 6.73 15.78
N LEU A 321 12.47 7.60 14.78
CA LEU A 321 11.24 7.75 13.99
C LEU A 321 10.88 6.45 13.25
N ARG A 322 11.87 5.79 12.64
CA ARG A 322 11.67 4.52 11.93
C ARG A 322 11.23 3.41 12.87
N ASP A 323 11.86 3.26 14.04
CA ASP A 323 11.46 2.24 15.00
C ASP A 323 10.05 2.50 15.56
N SER A 324 9.73 3.76 15.87
CA SER A 324 8.38 4.12 16.32
C SER A 324 7.33 3.85 15.25
N LEU A 325 7.61 4.18 13.98
CA LEU A 325 6.71 3.88 12.87
C LEU A 325 6.56 2.37 12.67
N ARG A 326 7.66 1.61 12.71
CA ARG A 326 7.66 0.15 12.62
C ARG A 326 6.74 -0.47 13.68
N ARG A 327 6.82 0.00 14.92
CA ARG A 327 5.95 -0.43 16.03
C ARG A 327 4.48 -0.08 15.78
N GLY A 328 4.19 1.15 15.36
CA GLY A 328 2.82 1.58 15.05
C GLY A 328 2.17 0.77 13.93
N ILE A 329 2.94 0.40 12.90
CA ILE A 329 2.48 -0.47 11.81
C ILE A 329 2.25 -1.90 12.31
N ASP A 330 3.16 -2.47 13.10
CA ASP A 330 3.00 -3.82 13.64
C ASP A 330 1.79 -3.92 14.57
N GLU A 331 1.56 -2.91 15.42
CA GLU A 331 0.37 -2.80 16.28
C GLU A 331 -0.94 -2.75 15.47
N ALA A 332 -0.96 -1.96 14.38
CA ALA A 332 -2.12 -1.87 13.50
C ALA A 332 -2.42 -3.21 12.80
N LEU A 333 -1.37 -3.91 12.36
CA LEU A 333 -1.49 -5.23 11.74
C LEU A 333 -1.94 -6.32 12.73
N GLN A 334 -1.50 -6.25 13.99
CA GLN A 334 -1.95 -7.18 15.04
C GLN A 334 -3.42 -6.96 15.40
N LYS A 335 -3.85 -5.70 15.56
CA LYS A 335 -5.24 -5.35 15.90
C LYS A 335 -6.22 -5.61 14.76
N GLY A 336 -5.78 -5.45 13.51
CA GLY A 336 -6.63 -5.58 12.33
C GLY A 336 -7.23 -6.97 12.13
N GLY A 337 -6.63 -8.01 12.72
CA GLY A 337 -6.92 -9.40 12.34
C GLY A 337 -6.51 -9.63 10.89
N ILE A 338 -5.82 -10.73 10.61
CA ILE A 338 -5.41 -11.02 9.23
C ILE A 338 -6.65 -11.49 8.46
N ALA A 339 -7.48 -10.56 7.99
CA ALA A 339 -8.58 -10.85 7.07
C ALA A 339 -7.96 -11.18 5.71
N THR A 340 -7.81 -12.48 5.44
CA THR A 340 -7.28 -12.96 4.17
C THR A 340 -8.37 -13.12 3.13
N HIS A 341 -8.60 -12.11 2.30
CA HIS A 341 -9.23 -12.31 1.00
C HIS A 341 -8.13 -12.44 -0.07
N ILE A 342 -8.04 -13.63 -0.65
CA ILE A 342 -7.15 -13.93 -1.78
C ILE A 342 -7.81 -13.36 -3.04
N GLU A 343 -7.15 -12.42 -3.71
CA GLU A 343 -7.62 -11.80 -4.95
C GLU A 343 -7.49 -12.79 -6.12
N GLU A 344 -8.60 -13.00 -6.85
CA GLU A 344 -8.70 -13.78 -8.08
C GLU A 344 -7.85 -13.18 -9.21
N ALA A 345 -7.29 -14.03 -10.07
CA ALA A 345 -6.68 -13.58 -11.32
C ALA A 345 -7.77 -12.94 -12.22
N PRO A 346 -7.47 -11.83 -12.93
CA PRO A 346 -8.45 -11.22 -13.82
C PRO A 346 -8.85 -12.21 -14.94
N PRO A 347 -10.15 -12.37 -15.25
CA PRO A 347 -10.58 -13.23 -16.34
C PRO A 347 -10.02 -12.72 -17.69
N PRO A 348 -9.72 -13.61 -18.64
CA PRO A 348 -9.31 -13.20 -19.98
C PRO A 348 -10.39 -12.32 -20.62
N PRO A 349 -10.01 -11.31 -21.44
CA PRO A 349 -10.97 -10.40 -22.03
C PRO A 349 -11.96 -11.18 -22.91
N THR A 350 -13.25 -11.00 -22.62
CA THR A 350 -14.34 -11.55 -23.40
C THR A 350 -14.30 -10.94 -24.81
N PRO A 351 -14.32 -11.73 -25.90
CA PRO A 351 -14.51 -11.16 -27.23
C PRO A 351 -15.90 -10.50 -27.31
N ALA A 352 -15.93 -9.27 -27.82
CA ALA A 352 -17.14 -8.47 -27.98
C ALA A 352 -18.18 -9.20 -28.86
N PRO A 353 -19.49 -9.01 -28.62
CA PRO A 353 -20.53 -9.67 -29.40
C PRO A 353 -20.55 -9.13 -30.83
N MET A 354 -20.31 -10.01 -31.81
CA MET A 354 -20.72 -9.77 -33.19
C MET A 354 -22.24 -9.94 -33.29
N GLN A 355 -22.90 -8.87 -33.73
CA GLN A 355 -24.33 -8.86 -34.02
C GLN A 355 -24.64 -9.64 -35.32
N ASP A 356 -25.59 -10.56 -35.15
CA ASP A 356 -26.61 -11.11 -36.04
C ASP A 356 -26.29 -11.44 -37.52
N LEU A 357 -26.64 -12.68 -37.89
CA LEU A 357 -27.57 -12.95 -38.99
C LEU A 357 -28.16 -14.37 -38.87
N SER A 358 -29.49 -14.41 -38.78
CA SER A 358 -30.30 -15.63 -38.77
C SER A 358 -30.27 -16.35 -40.11
N TRP A 359 -30.21 -17.68 -40.06
CA TRP A 359 -30.71 -18.57 -41.12
C TRP A 359 -31.89 -19.35 -40.53
N ALA A 360 -33.09 -19.01 -40.95
CA ALA A 360 -34.29 -19.76 -40.63
C ALA A 360 -34.43 -20.96 -41.59
N GLN A 361 -35.11 -22.01 -41.08
CA GLN A 361 -35.86 -23.05 -41.81
C GLN A 361 -35.05 -24.19 -42.46
N GLN A 362 -35.33 -25.44 -42.06
CA GLN A 362 -36.22 -26.32 -42.83
C GLN A 362 -36.43 -27.71 -42.20
N ALA A 363 -37.70 -28.14 -42.29
CA ALA A 363 -38.20 -29.50 -42.47
C ALA A 363 -38.21 -30.50 -41.29
N SER A 364 -39.40 -30.56 -40.69
CA SER A 364 -40.17 -31.76 -40.29
C SER A 364 -39.91 -33.05 -41.11
N ILE A 365 -39.92 -34.20 -40.44
CA ILE A 365 -40.71 -35.41 -40.77
C ILE A 365 -40.90 -36.23 -39.49
N ALA A 366 -42.15 -36.61 -39.24
CA ALA A 366 -42.56 -37.60 -38.24
C ALA A 366 -42.56 -39.01 -38.86
N LEU A 367 -42.38 -40.05 -38.06
CA LEU A 367 -43.14 -41.31 -38.15
C LEU A 367 -43.03 -42.12 -36.84
N ARG A 368 -44.18 -42.69 -36.47
CA ARG A 368 -44.55 -43.54 -35.32
C ARG A 368 -43.91 -44.96 -35.47
N ASP A 369 -44.01 -45.94 -34.56
CA ASP A 369 -45.10 -46.35 -33.68
C ASP A 369 -44.69 -47.52 -32.74
N GLU A 370 -45.57 -47.78 -31.76
CA GLU A 370 -45.83 -49.02 -30.98
C GLU A 370 -45.16 -49.27 -29.60
N GLY A 371 -46.02 -49.46 -28.58
CA GLY A 371 -45.75 -49.54 -27.11
C GLY A 371 -45.48 -50.97 -26.56
N PRO A 372 -46.01 -51.41 -25.39
CA PRO A 372 -46.89 -50.77 -24.38
C PRO A 372 -46.40 -50.88 -22.90
N SER A 373 -47.19 -50.26 -22.01
CA SER A 373 -47.08 -50.22 -20.54
C SER A 373 -47.47 -51.52 -19.81
N LEU A 374 -47.04 -51.66 -18.54
CA LEU A 374 -47.69 -52.52 -17.56
C LEU A 374 -47.66 -51.89 -16.15
N ARG A 375 -48.87 -51.66 -15.62
CA ARG A 375 -49.22 -51.47 -14.20
C ARG A 375 -49.71 -52.82 -13.63
N ASP A 376 -49.74 -52.88 -12.29
CA ASP A 376 -50.43 -53.82 -11.38
C ASP A 376 -49.73 -55.19 -11.14
N TRP A 377 -49.53 -55.73 -9.93
CA TRP A 377 -50.17 -55.71 -8.61
C TRP A 377 -49.07 -55.89 -7.51
N GLY A 378 -49.21 -55.61 -6.20
CA GLY A 378 -50.40 -55.47 -5.35
C GLY A 378 -50.06 -55.03 -3.90
N LYS A 379 -51.11 -54.66 -3.19
CA LYS A 379 -51.20 -54.11 -1.83
C LYS A 379 -50.86 -55.14 -0.73
N ILE A 380 -50.12 -54.75 0.32
CA ILE A 380 -50.32 -55.20 1.72
C ILE A 380 -49.98 -54.02 2.67
N ARG A 381 -50.61 -54.04 3.84
CA ARG A 381 -51.15 -52.98 4.71
C ARG A 381 -50.26 -52.71 5.94
N GLU A 382 -50.35 -51.50 6.50
CA GLU A 382 -49.75 -51.08 7.79
C GLU A 382 -50.19 -51.94 8.99
N PRO A 383 -49.44 -51.85 10.10
CA PRO A 383 -50.08 -51.44 11.36
C PRO A 383 -49.31 -50.35 12.15
N ASP A 384 -50.06 -49.39 12.68
CA ASP A 384 -49.77 -48.53 13.84
C ASP A 384 -50.12 -49.31 15.16
N PRO A 385 -49.89 -48.82 16.42
CA PRO A 385 -49.27 -47.57 16.92
C PRO A 385 -48.36 -47.75 18.18
N ALA A 386 -47.76 -46.65 18.72
CA ALA A 386 -47.94 -46.18 20.12
C ALA A 386 -46.98 -45.02 20.52
N PRO A 387 -47.35 -44.13 21.48
CA PRO A 387 -46.81 -42.76 21.59
C PRO A 387 -45.99 -42.44 22.88
N ALA A 388 -45.31 -41.28 22.81
CA ALA A 388 -44.85 -40.35 23.89
C ALA A 388 -43.59 -40.72 24.71
N PRO A 389 -42.79 -39.75 25.25
CA PRO A 389 -43.13 -38.35 25.50
C PRO A 389 -42.14 -37.28 25.00
N GLN A 390 -42.67 -36.07 24.84
CA GLN A 390 -41.91 -34.81 24.85
C GLN A 390 -41.52 -34.48 26.29
N MET A 391 -40.26 -34.11 26.51
CA MET A 391 -39.80 -33.40 27.69
C MET A 391 -38.98 -32.21 27.24
N GLU A 392 -39.60 -31.04 27.40
CA GLU A 392 -39.01 -29.71 27.33
C GLU A 392 -38.32 -29.47 28.68
N GLN A 393 -37.03 -29.09 28.69
CA GLN A 393 -36.47 -28.07 29.58
C GLN A 393 -34.94 -27.90 29.47
N ALA A 394 -34.58 -26.63 29.60
CA ALA A 394 -33.31 -26.05 30.04
C ALA A 394 -32.26 -25.75 28.95
N GLU A 395 -32.37 -24.53 28.43
CA GLU A 395 -31.23 -23.69 28.10
C GLU A 395 -30.24 -23.68 29.29
N LEU A 396 -29.19 -24.49 29.17
CA LEU A 396 -27.96 -24.29 29.92
C LEU A 396 -27.04 -23.49 29.00
N ALA A 397 -27.00 -22.18 29.23
CA ALA A 397 -25.95 -21.32 28.75
C ALA A 397 -24.61 -21.88 29.24
N PHE A 398 -23.94 -22.64 28.38
CA PHE A 398 -22.52 -22.88 28.53
C PHE A 398 -21.84 -21.58 28.12
N ASP A 399 -21.38 -20.83 29.13
CA ASP A 399 -20.34 -19.83 28.98
C ASP A 399 -19.07 -20.56 28.50
N SER A 400 -18.95 -20.76 27.18
CA SER A 400 -17.72 -21.26 26.58
C SER A 400 -16.70 -20.13 26.64
N GLY A 401 -15.78 -20.25 27.58
CA GLY A 401 -14.46 -19.63 27.46
C GLY A 401 -13.86 -19.91 26.06
N PRO A 402 -12.79 -19.20 25.68
CA PRO A 402 -12.33 -19.12 24.29
C PRO A 402 -12.19 -20.53 23.70
N GLU A 403 -13.06 -20.86 22.73
CA GLU A 403 -13.04 -22.15 22.05
C GLU A 403 -11.62 -22.41 21.54
N LEU A 404 -11.02 -23.54 21.97
CA LEU A 404 -9.78 -24.03 21.37
C LEU A 404 -10.04 -24.20 19.88
N ARG A 405 -9.46 -23.34 19.05
CA ARG A 405 -9.61 -23.38 17.60
C ARG A 405 -9.08 -24.74 17.11
N SER A 406 -9.95 -25.56 16.54
CA SER A 406 -9.52 -26.83 15.96
C SER A 406 -8.85 -26.56 14.61
N ALA A 407 -7.66 -27.12 14.39
CA ALA A 407 -6.98 -26.98 13.11
C ALA A 407 -7.79 -27.65 11.99
N PRO A 408 -7.77 -27.11 10.76
CA PRO A 408 -8.49 -27.69 9.63
C PRO A 408 -8.00 -29.11 9.34
N ARG A 409 -8.95 -29.95 8.90
CA ARG A 409 -8.78 -31.34 8.55
C ARG A 409 -8.21 -31.47 7.15
N VAL A 410 -7.13 -32.24 7.04
CA VAL A 410 -6.51 -32.58 5.75
C VAL A 410 -7.38 -33.62 5.04
N MET A 411 -7.87 -33.25 3.85
CA MET A 411 -8.68 -34.11 2.99
C MET A 411 -7.82 -35.03 2.12
N GLY A 412 -6.63 -34.58 1.76
CA GLY A 412 -5.74 -35.30 0.86
C GLY A 412 -4.41 -34.60 0.69
N THR A 413 -3.48 -35.27 0.02
CA THR A 413 -2.09 -34.82 -0.17
C THR A 413 -1.68 -35.01 -1.62
N LEU A 414 -0.96 -34.05 -2.16
CA LEU A 414 -0.30 -34.08 -3.46
C LEU A 414 1.22 -33.96 -3.26
N GLU A 415 2.00 -34.07 -4.33
CA GLU A 415 3.42 -33.78 -4.27
C GLU A 415 3.65 -32.31 -3.90
N GLY A 416 4.26 -32.06 -2.73
CA GLY A 416 4.55 -30.72 -2.21
C GLY A 416 3.35 -29.93 -1.66
N TYR A 417 2.12 -30.46 -1.74
CA TYR A 417 0.92 -29.75 -1.27
C TYR A 417 -0.03 -30.66 -0.48
N PHE A 418 -0.88 -30.09 0.36
CA PHE A 418 -2.00 -30.80 0.97
C PHE A 418 -3.28 -29.98 0.94
N LEU A 419 -4.43 -30.67 0.88
CA LEU A 419 -5.75 -30.09 0.68
C LEU A 419 -6.51 -30.03 2.00
N VAL A 420 -7.13 -28.88 2.26
CA VAL A 420 -8.11 -28.69 3.34
C VAL A 420 -9.38 -28.07 2.77
N HIS A 421 -10.51 -28.29 3.46
CA HIS A 421 -11.78 -27.69 3.07
C HIS A 421 -11.82 -26.21 3.46
N GLY A 422 -12.08 -25.30 2.52
CA GLY A 422 -12.05 -23.85 2.77
C GLY A 422 -13.04 -23.39 3.85
N GLY A 423 -14.13 -24.14 4.04
CA GLY A 423 -15.13 -23.86 5.08
C GLY A 423 -14.61 -23.99 6.50
N GLU A 424 -13.53 -24.77 6.71
CA GLU A 424 -12.91 -24.97 8.02
C GLU A 424 -11.95 -23.84 8.41
N LEU A 425 -11.63 -22.94 7.46
CA LEU A 425 -10.77 -21.78 7.71
C LEU A 425 -11.54 -20.53 8.15
N ARG A 426 -12.88 -20.58 8.17
CA ARG A 426 -13.73 -19.43 8.49
C ARG A 426 -13.39 -18.81 9.85
N SER A 427 -13.14 -19.64 10.85
CA SER A 427 -12.78 -19.22 12.21
C SER A 427 -11.40 -18.55 12.31
N TYR A 428 -10.53 -18.78 11.32
CA TYR A 428 -9.18 -18.20 11.28
C TYR A 428 -9.12 -16.91 10.45
N ILE A 429 -9.98 -16.79 9.44
CA ILE A 429 -10.00 -15.65 8.50
C ILE A 429 -10.84 -14.49 9.05
N ASN A 430 -11.91 -14.78 9.82
CA ASN A 430 -12.81 -13.75 10.34
C ASN A 430 -13.23 -14.05 11.80
N PRO A 431 -12.40 -13.68 12.80
CA PRO A 431 -12.64 -14.01 14.20
C PRO A 431 -13.76 -13.19 14.86
N THR A 432 -14.30 -12.15 14.20
CA THR A 432 -15.25 -11.19 14.79
C THR A 432 -16.71 -11.41 14.40
N GLY A 433 -17.03 -12.45 13.63
CA GLY A 433 -18.41 -12.92 13.43
C GLY A 433 -19.33 -12.02 12.59
N THR A 434 -18.85 -10.92 12.03
CA THR A 434 -19.63 -10.13 11.06
C THR A 434 -19.61 -10.80 9.69
N VAL A 435 -20.77 -11.30 9.31
CA VAL A 435 -21.11 -12.05 8.10
C VAL A 435 -20.61 -11.33 6.84
N ASP A 436 -19.77 -12.00 6.04
CA ASP A 436 -20.14 -12.13 4.64
C ASP A 436 -19.77 -13.52 4.09
N ARG A 437 -20.61 -13.97 3.16
CA ARG A 437 -20.72 -15.35 2.70
C ARG A 437 -19.50 -15.76 1.87
N GLU A 438 -19.15 -17.04 2.06
CA GLU A 438 -18.38 -17.92 1.18
C GLU A 438 -16.88 -18.16 1.45
N THR A 439 -16.58 -19.31 2.08
CA THR A 439 -15.41 -20.13 1.72
C THR A 439 -15.76 -21.60 1.36
N PRO A 440 -16.87 -21.94 0.67
CA PRO A 440 -16.96 -23.22 0.00
C PRO A 440 -15.90 -23.25 -1.12
N GLY A 441 -14.97 -24.18 -1.03
CA GLY A 441 -13.80 -24.24 -1.90
C GLY A 441 -12.75 -25.18 -1.35
N LEU A 442 -11.65 -25.31 -2.09
CA LEU A 442 -10.49 -26.11 -1.70
C LEU A 442 -9.34 -25.17 -1.36
N VAL A 443 -8.62 -25.45 -0.28
CA VAL A 443 -7.36 -24.75 0.02
C VAL A 443 -6.21 -25.71 -0.13
N LEU A 444 -5.22 -25.29 -0.92
CA LEU A 444 -3.95 -25.96 -1.12
C LEU A 444 -2.93 -25.30 -0.20
N ILE A 445 -2.30 -26.08 0.68
CA ILE A 445 -1.23 -25.61 1.55
C ILE A 445 0.09 -26.14 1.00
N ASP A 446 1.05 -25.25 0.81
CA ASP A 446 2.41 -25.57 0.38
C ASP A 446 3.21 -26.14 1.56
N GLN A 447 3.68 -27.38 1.41
CA GLN A 447 4.39 -28.10 2.45
C GLN A 447 5.68 -27.40 2.88
N HIS A 448 6.46 -26.89 1.93
CA HIS A 448 7.75 -26.28 2.21
C HIS A 448 7.57 -24.94 2.93
N LEU A 449 6.64 -24.11 2.44
CA LEU A 449 6.35 -22.80 3.04
C LEU A 449 5.72 -22.92 4.43
N ALA A 450 4.81 -23.89 4.62
CA ALA A 450 4.24 -24.20 5.92
C ALA A 450 5.31 -24.66 6.92
N HIS A 451 6.17 -25.60 6.52
CA HIS A 451 7.24 -26.09 7.37
C HIS A 451 8.25 -24.99 7.73
N SER A 452 8.59 -24.11 6.78
CA SER A 452 9.45 -22.94 7.03
C SER A 452 8.85 -21.99 8.08
N ARG A 453 7.53 -21.73 8.03
CA ARG A 453 6.82 -20.91 9.03
C ARG A 453 6.86 -21.55 10.42
N VAL A 454 6.50 -22.82 10.51
CA VAL A 454 6.49 -23.56 11.79
C VAL A 454 7.88 -23.60 12.42
N LEU A 455 8.93 -23.89 11.64
CA LEU A 455 10.30 -23.90 12.15
C LEU A 455 10.73 -22.52 12.67
N PHE A 456 10.43 -21.47 11.92
CA PHE A 456 10.79 -20.11 12.30
C PHE A 456 10.14 -19.69 13.63
N GLU A 457 8.84 -19.94 13.80
CA GLU A 457 8.16 -19.54 15.04
C GLU A 457 8.58 -20.39 16.23
N LYS A 458 8.77 -21.69 16.04
CA LYS A 458 9.35 -22.57 17.08
C LYS A 458 10.75 -22.14 17.53
N MET A 459 11.57 -21.60 16.62
CA MET A 459 12.87 -21.04 16.98
C MET A 459 12.73 -19.76 17.81
N LEU A 460 11.78 -18.89 17.45
CA LEU A 460 11.52 -17.65 18.19
C LEU A 460 10.91 -17.90 19.59
N GLU A 461 9.99 -18.85 19.71
CA GLU A 461 9.33 -19.20 20.98
C GLU A 461 10.31 -19.79 22.01
N ARG A 462 11.09 -20.81 21.62
CA ARG A 462 12.08 -21.43 22.50
C ARG A 462 13.14 -20.46 23.00
N GLN A 463 13.47 -19.44 22.21
CA GLN A 463 14.39 -18.39 22.62
C GLN A 463 13.80 -17.46 23.69
N LYS A 464 12.49 -17.20 23.65
CA LYS A 464 11.80 -16.35 24.64
C LYS A 464 11.66 -17.03 25.99
N GLU A 465 11.42 -18.34 26.01
CA GLU A 465 11.14 -19.09 27.23
C GLU A 465 12.39 -19.44 28.05
N GLN A 466 13.60 -19.10 27.57
CA GLN A 466 14.89 -19.57 28.12
C GLN A 466 14.91 -21.09 28.35
N ASP A 467 14.06 -21.82 27.63
CA ASP A 467 13.85 -23.23 27.88
C ASP A 467 15.00 -24.03 27.25
N SER A 468 15.59 -24.91 28.04
CA SER A 468 16.78 -25.69 27.64
C SER A 468 16.41 -26.88 26.74
N SER A 469 15.13 -27.00 26.34
CA SER A 469 14.65 -28.04 25.43
C SER A 469 15.10 -27.73 24.00
N SER A 470 16.25 -28.29 23.66
CA SER A 470 16.87 -28.19 22.35
C SER A 470 15.89 -28.69 21.26
N LEU A 471 15.92 -28.12 20.04
CA LEU A 471 15.25 -28.77 18.89
C LEU A 471 15.68 -30.26 18.86
N PRO A 472 14.85 -31.21 18.41
CA PRO A 472 15.30 -32.58 18.28
C PRO A 472 16.59 -32.59 17.45
N PHE A 473 17.66 -33.15 18.02
CA PHE A 473 18.96 -33.25 17.37
C PHE A 473 19.14 -34.65 16.84
N GLN A 474 19.75 -34.74 15.66
CA GLN A 474 20.34 -35.95 15.15
C GLN A 474 21.86 -35.85 15.33
N ASN A 475 22.41 -36.71 16.18
CA ASN A 475 23.86 -36.85 16.30
C ASN A 475 24.42 -37.36 14.98
N LEU A 476 25.48 -36.71 14.50
CA LEU A 476 26.19 -37.15 13.32
C LEU A 476 27.08 -38.35 13.69
N LEU A 477 27.05 -39.39 12.87
CA LEU A 477 27.92 -40.57 13.05
C LEU A 477 29.41 -40.19 13.03
N MET A 478 29.75 -39.16 12.25
CA MET A 478 31.07 -38.55 12.22
C MET A 478 30.88 -37.03 12.30
N PRO A 479 31.47 -36.34 13.31
CA PRO A 479 31.39 -34.89 13.39
C PRO A 479 31.93 -34.23 12.12
N VAL A 480 31.25 -33.18 11.67
CA VAL A 480 31.71 -32.39 10.51
C VAL A 480 32.62 -31.28 11.04
N THR A 481 33.89 -31.31 10.66
CA THR A 481 34.88 -30.29 11.03
C THR A 481 34.90 -29.17 10.00
N VAL A 482 34.93 -27.92 10.46
CA VAL A 482 34.99 -26.73 9.59
C VAL A 482 36.17 -25.86 10.01
N ASP A 483 37.11 -25.67 9.08
CA ASP A 483 38.30 -24.84 9.28
C ASP A 483 37.95 -23.36 9.07
N LEU A 484 38.24 -22.54 10.07
CA LEU A 484 37.90 -21.12 10.13
C LEU A 484 39.00 -20.33 10.85
N PRO A 485 39.21 -19.04 10.53
CA PRO A 485 40.14 -18.22 11.28
C PRO A 485 39.82 -18.20 12.79
N ALA A 486 40.84 -18.17 13.65
CA ALA A 486 40.67 -18.21 15.12
C ALA A 486 39.72 -17.15 15.71
N ARG A 487 39.51 -16.02 15.01
CA ARG A 487 38.49 -15.02 15.37
C ARG A 487 37.07 -15.55 15.16
N SER A 488 36.83 -16.23 14.06
CA SER A 488 35.54 -16.82 13.69
C SER A 488 35.19 -18.01 14.59
N CYS A 489 36.16 -18.87 14.91
CA CYS A 489 35.97 -19.95 15.89
C CYS A 489 35.49 -19.37 17.22
N ARG A 490 36.21 -18.37 17.77
CA ARG A 490 35.80 -17.71 19.02
C ARG A 490 34.39 -17.09 18.95
N ALA A 491 34.03 -16.49 17.82
CA ALA A 491 32.70 -15.91 17.63
C ALA A 491 31.59 -16.98 17.67
N LEU A 492 31.77 -18.10 16.96
CA LEU A 492 30.82 -19.21 16.95
C LEU A 492 30.72 -19.89 18.33
N LEU A 493 31.86 -20.13 18.99
CA LEU A 493 31.89 -20.73 20.32
C LEU A 493 31.19 -19.82 21.36
N GLY A 494 31.33 -18.50 21.23
CA GLY A 494 30.61 -17.51 22.06
C GLY A 494 29.11 -17.40 21.79
N ALA A 495 28.65 -17.88 20.62
CA ALA A 495 27.25 -17.92 20.20
C ALA A 495 26.65 -19.33 20.22
N ARG A 496 27.28 -20.31 20.90
CA ARG A 496 26.83 -21.72 20.96
C ARG A 496 25.34 -21.90 21.29
N ARG A 497 24.82 -21.17 22.27
CA ARG A 497 23.41 -21.25 22.65
C ARG A 497 22.47 -20.77 21.54
N GLU A 498 22.86 -19.70 20.84
CA GLU A 498 22.12 -19.18 19.69
C GLU A 498 22.12 -20.22 18.56
N LEU A 499 23.28 -20.81 18.25
CA LEU A 499 23.42 -21.86 17.23
C LEU A 499 22.63 -23.13 17.60
N GLN A 500 22.61 -23.53 18.87
CA GLN A 500 21.82 -24.66 19.35
C GLN A 500 20.32 -24.42 19.15
N SER A 501 19.83 -23.19 19.37
CA SER A 501 18.44 -22.84 19.10
C SER A 501 18.05 -22.92 17.61
N LEU A 502 19.05 -22.83 16.71
CA LEU A 502 18.90 -23.02 15.26
C LEU A 502 19.11 -24.48 14.82
N GLY A 503 19.30 -25.40 15.76
CA GLY A 503 19.52 -26.81 15.47
C GLY A 503 20.96 -27.16 15.08
N LEU A 504 21.97 -26.38 15.50
CA LEU A 504 23.38 -26.69 15.31
C LEU A 504 24.11 -26.83 16.64
N ASN A 505 24.72 -28.00 16.90
CA ASN A 505 25.60 -28.17 18.05
C ASN A 505 27.06 -28.01 17.61
N VAL A 506 27.68 -26.90 18.03
CA VAL A 506 29.05 -26.52 17.65
C VAL A 506 30.00 -26.67 18.84
N GLU A 507 31.01 -27.50 18.66
CA GLU A 507 32.03 -27.85 19.64
C GLU A 507 33.40 -27.31 19.24
N ASP A 508 34.28 -27.20 20.24
CA ASP A 508 35.65 -26.77 20.05
C ASP A 508 36.45 -27.95 19.48
N PHE A 509 37.18 -27.72 18.39
CA PHE A 509 38.03 -28.72 17.74
C PHE A 509 39.41 -28.14 17.40
N GLY A 510 39.93 -27.24 18.25
CA GLY A 510 41.26 -26.65 18.07
C GLY A 510 41.24 -25.15 17.82
N ALA A 511 42.39 -24.59 17.46
CA ALA A 511 42.57 -23.13 17.39
C ALA A 511 41.83 -22.50 16.18
N ASP A 512 41.76 -23.23 15.08
CA ASP A 512 41.27 -22.81 13.76
C ASP A 512 40.23 -23.78 13.19
N THR A 513 39.67 -24.68 14.01
CA THR A 513 38.66 -25.64 13.57
C THR A 513 37.55 -25.77 14.62
N VAL A 514 36.31 -25.85 14.16
CA VAL A 514 35.14 -26.20 14.98
C VAL A 514 34.52 -27.50 14.50
N ALA A 515 33.98 -28.30 15.43
CA ALA A 515 33.27 -29.53 15.09
C ALA A 515 31.77 -29.37 15.25
N ILE A 516 31.01 -29.91 14.31
CA ILE A 516 29.55 -29.99 14.38
C ILE A 516 29.20 -31.43 14.72
N SER A 517 28.75 -31.66 15.96
CA SER A 517 28.47 -33.00 16.48
C SER A 517 27.03 -33.44 16.28
N ALA A 518 26.10 -32.47 16.17
CA ALA A 518 24.68 -32.74 15.98
C ALA A 518 23.99 -31.64 15.18
N VAL A 519 23.00 -32.03 14.37
CA VAL A 519 22.19 -31.11 13.55
C VAL A 519 20.71 -31.47 13.68
N ALA A 520 19.82 -30.49 13.52
CA ALA A 520 18.39 -30.77 13.53
C ALA A 520 17.96 -31.57 12.27
N PRO A 521 16.98 -32.49 12.36
CA PRO A 521 16.56 -33.38 11.28
C PRO A 521 16.13 -32.71 9.97
N TYR A 522 15.82 -31.42 9.99
CA TYR A 522 15.46 -30.67 8.79
C TYR A 522 16.68 -30.22 7.96
N LEU A 523 17.89 -30.25 8.52
CA LEU A 523 19.13 -29.87 7.83
C LEU A 523 19.73 -31.07 7.12
N LYS A 524 20.01 -30.91 5.83
CA LYS A 524 20.86 -31.84 5.06
C LYS A 524 22.34 -31.46 5.18
N GLY A 525 23.24 -32.41 4.95
CA GLY A 525 24.67 -32.24 5.19
C GLY A 525 25.32 -31.04 4.48
N ASP A 526 24.92 -30.76 3.24
CA ASP A 526 25.35 -29.60 2.44
C ASP A 526 24.86 -28.26 3.02
N GLN A 527 23.67 -28.25 3.62
CA GLN A 527 23.04 -27.04 4.18
C GLN A 527 23.65 -26.59 5.51
N VAL A 528 24.38 -27.49 6.19
CA VAL A 528 24.97 -27.22 7.51
C VAL A 528 26.09 -26.19 7.41
N GLU A 529 26.99 -26.36 6.44
CA GLU A 529 28.13 -25.45 6.24
C GLU A 529 27.65 -24.06 5.78
N GLU A 530 26.67 -24.01 4.89
CA GLU A 530 26.06 -22.76 4.43
C GLU A 530 25.35 -22.00 5.56
N LEU A 531 24.61 -22.71 6.43
CA LEU A 531 23.97 -22.09 7.58
C LEU A 531 25.01 -21.56 8.57
N LEU A 532 26.09 -22.31 8.80
CA LEU A 532 27.18 -21.87 9.68
C LEU A 532 27.85 -20.59 9.15
N LYS A 533 28.10 -20.51 7.83
CA LYS A 533 28.66 -19.33 7.16
C LYS A 533 27.75 -18.11 7.29
N GLU A 534 26.46 -18.23 6.98
CA GLU A 534 25.50 -17.12 7.10
C GLU A 534 25.33 -16.68 8.57
N ALA A 535 25.30 -17.64 9.51
CA ALA A 535 25.25 -17.32 10.94
C ALA A 535 26.51 -16.57 11.40
N LEU A 536 27.70 -16.99 10.96
CA LEU A 536 28.95 -16.31 11.27
C LEU A 536 28.97 -14.86 10.77
N GLU A 537 28.51 -14.62 9.54
CA GLU A 537 28.40 -13.26 8.97
C GLU A 537 27.47 -12.36 9.81
N LEU A 538 26.32 -12.89 10.22
CA LEU A 538 25.36 -12.18 11.07
C LEU A 538 25.94 -11.89 12.47
N ILE A 539 26.62 -12.86 13.08
CA ILE A 539 27.25 -12.70 14.41
C ILE A 539 28.37 -11.66 14.36
N LEU A 540 29.17 -11.64 13.30
CA LEU A 540 30.29 -10.70 13.16
C LEU A 540 29.83 -9.27 12.82
N SER A 541 28.72 -9.12 12.09
CA SER A 541 28.20 -7.81 11.68
C SER A 541 27.33 -7.12 12.73
N GLN A 542 26.72 -7.87 13.65
CA GLN A 542 25.78 -7.34 14.66
C GLN A 542 26.26 -7.63 16.10
N PRO A 543 27.00 -6.70 16.75
CA PRO A 543 27.49 -6.88 18.11
C PRO A 543 26.34 -6.86 19.13
N ARG A 544 26.50 -7.59 20.26
CA ARG A 544 25.53 -7.64 21.38
C ARG A 544 25.34 -6.25 22.01
N LYS A 545 24.37 -5.49 21.53
CA LYS A 545 23.78 -4.32 22.20
C LYS A 545 22.29 -4.59 22.43
N GLN A 546 21.73 -4.07 23.52
CA GLN A 546 20.28 -4.15 23.79
C GLN A 546 19.49 -3.59 22.60
N GLY A 547 18.48 -4.32 22.14
CA GLY A 547 17.68 -4.04 20.92
C GLY A 547 18.20 -4.70 19.64
N ILE A 548 19.53 -4.77 19.44
CA ILE A 548 20.14 -5.45 18.27
C ILE A 548 20.06 -6.98 18.43
N GLU A 549 20.04 -7.48 19.66
CA GLU A 549 20.00 -8.90 19.96
C GLU A 549 18.72 -9.57 19.43
N GLU A 550 17.54 -9.00 19.64
CA GLU A 550 16.27 -9.53 19.11
C GLU A 550 16.26 -9.58 17.57
N GLU A 551 16.77 -8.53 16.93
CA GLU A 551 16.85 -8.44 15.47
C GLU A 551 17.84 -9.47 14.90
N ARG A 552 19.01 -9.61 15.52
CA ARG A 552 20.00 -10.63 15.18
C ARG A 552 19.41 -12.03 15.28
N MET A 553 18.69 -12.31 16.37
CA MET A 553 18.06 -13.62 16.59
C MET A 553 16.99 -13.91 15.54
N LYS A 554 16.16 -12.92 15.20
CA LYS A 554 15.17 -13.05 14.13
C LYS A 554 15.82 -13.35 12.77
N ASN A 555 16.94 -12.69 12.46
CA ASN A 555 17.69 -12.92 11.23
C ASN A 555 18.33 -14.32 11.18
N LEU A 556 18.84 -14.80 12.31
CA LEU A 556 19.37 -16.15 12.45
C LEU A 556 18.27 -17.22 12.26
N ALA A 557 17.10 -17.03 12.89
CA ALA A 557 15.95 -17.92 12.70
C ALA A 557 15.46 -17.90 11.25
N LEU A 558 15.46 -16.73 10.60
CA LEU A 558 15.12 -16.60 9.18
C LEU A 558 16.13 -17.33 8.28
N ALA A 559 17.42 -17.26 8.60
CA ALA A 559 18.44 -18.03 7.89
C ALA A 559 18.15 -19.52 8.04
N ALA A 560 18.00 -20.05 9.25
CA ALA A 560 17.74 -21.47 9.46
C ALA A 560 16.43 -21.94 8.77
N SER A 561 15.36 -21.15 8.82
CA SER A 561 14.07 -21.54 8.23
C SER A 561 14.07 -21.60 6.70
N ARG A 562 15.00 -20.93 6.01
CA ARG A 562 15.19 -21.08 4.55
C ARG A 562 15.66 -22.49 4.15
N ARG A 563 16.28 -23.21 5.09
CA ARG A 563 16.76 -24.58 4.88
C ARG A 563 15.70 -25.63 5.22
N ALA A 564 14.48 -25.20 5.55
CA ALA A 564 13.36 -26.11 5.75
C ALA A 564 13.28 -27.11 4.59
N LEU A 565 13.08 -28.39 4.91
CA LEU A 565 13.04 -29.45 3.92
C LEU A 565 12.10 -29.10 2.76
N SER A 566 12.66 -28.94 1.57
CA SER A 566 11.91 -28.94 0.32
C SER A 566 11.74 -30.40 -0.10
N SER A 567 10.75 -31.07 0.46
CA SER A 567 10.35 -32.40 -0.03
C SER A 567 9.32 -32.21 -1.14
N SER A 568 9.67 -32.58 -2.36
CA SER A 568 8.68 -32.76 -3.44
C SER A 568 7.91 -34.08 -3.29
N LYS A 569 8.30 -34.95 -2.35
CA LYS A 569 7.57 -36.20 -2.10
C LYS A 569 6.23 -35.90 -1.44
N ARG A 570 5.23 -36.68 -1.84
CA ARG A 570 3.92 -36.71 -1.20
C ARG A 570 4.05 -37.06 0.29
N MET A 571 3.53 -36.18 1.13
CA MET A 571 3.43 -36.36 2.58
C MET A 571 2.27 -37.30 2.92
N GLU A 572 2.37 -38.08 4.01
CA GLU A 572 1.23 -38.86 4.50
C GLU A 572 0.17 -37.95 5.14
N VAL A 573 -1.11 -38.34 5.06
CA VAL A 573 -2.22 -37.52 5.59
C VAL A 573 -2.05 -37.21 7.09
N VAL A 574 -1.54 -38.17 7.88
CA VAL A 574 -1.29 -37.99 9.31
C VAL A 574 -0.20 -36.95 9.57
N GLU A 575 0.88 -36.98 8.79
CA GLU A 575 1.97 -36.02 8.87
C GLU A 575 1.51 -34.63 8.43
N ALA A 576 0.75 -34.54 7.34
CA ALA A 576 0.16 -33.30 6.84
C ALA A 576 -0.81 -32.68 7.87
N GLN A 577 -1.63 -33.51 8.54
CA GLN A 577 -2.51 -33.06 9.61
C GLN A 577 -1.74 -32.50 10.81
N SER A 578 -0.62 -33.12 11.18
CA SER A 578 0.27 -32.63 12.24
C SER A 578 0.91 -31.29 11.87
N LEU A 579 1.42 -31.17 10.63
CA LEU A 579 1.98 -29.92 10.12
C LEU A 579 0.92 -28.82 10.06
N THR A 580 -0.32 -29.17 9.70
CA THR A 580 -1.45 -28.22 9.63
C THR A 580 -1.77 -27.67 11.02
N ARG A 581 -1.85 -28.52 12.05
CA ARG A 581 -2.03 -28.05 13.44
C ARG A 581 -0.95 -27.06 13.84
N GLN A 582 0.31 -27.45 13.68
CA GLN A 582 1.45 -26.60 14.02
C GLN A 582 1.45 -25.28 13.22
N LEU A 583 1.04 -25.31 11.96
CA LEU A 583 0.93 -24.11 11.14
C LEU A 583 -0.13 -23.16 11.70
N PHE A 584 -1.31 -23.65 12.08
CA PHE A 584 -2.40 -22.82 12.59
C PHE A 584 -2.22 -22.39 14.05
N ASP A 585 -1.31 -23.01 14.79
CA ASP A 585 -0.83 -22.55 16.09
C ASP A 585 0.14 -21.35 15.95
N CYS A 586 0.71 -21.13 14.76
CA CYS A 586 1.59 -20.00 14.50
C CYS A 586 0.85 -18.66 14.52
N ALA A 587 1.53 -17.58 14.90
CA ALA A 587 1.03 -16.21 14.87
C ALA A 587 0.72 -15.71 13.45
N ALA A 588 1.43 -16.21 12.43
CA ALA A 588 1.21 -15.86 11.02
C ALA A 588 1.10 -17.12 10.12
N PRO A 589 0.00 -17.88 10.21
CA PRO A 589 -0.15 -19.19 9.55
C PRO A 589 -0.22 -19.08 8.02
N PHE A 590 -0.62 -17.92 7.50
CA PHE A 590 -0.90 -17.69 6.07
C PHE A 590 0.33 -17.31 5.23
N GLN A 591 1.48 -17.06 5.85
CA GLN A 591 2.65 -16.52 5.17
C GLN A 591 3.92 -17.14 5.71
N CYS A 592 4.89 -17.49 4.87
CA CYS A 592 6.18 -17.99 5.32
C CYS A 592 7.02 -16.85 5.93
N PRO A 593 8.17 -17.13 6.56
CA PRO A 593 9.06 -16.11 7.14
C PRO A 593 9.62 -15.10 6.11
N LEU A 594 9.55 -15.43 4.83
CA LEU A 594 9.91 -14.52 3.72
C LEU A 594 8.70 -13.81 3.11
N GLY A 595 7.50 -13.99 3.69
CA GLY A 595 6.27 -13.34 3.27
C GLY A 595 5.59 -13.92 2.02
N ARG A 596 6.01 -15.11 1.56
CA ARG A 596 5.27 -15.86 0.52
C ARG A 596 4.03 -16.51 1.14
N PRO A 597 2.89 -16.58 0.45
CA PRO A 597 1.69 -17.23 0.98
C PRO A 597 1.95 -18.72 1.21
N THR A 598 1.58 -19.24 2.38
CA THR A 598 1.68 -20.69 2.68
C THR A 598 0.54 -21.49 2.09
N MET A 599 -0.55 -20.82 1.69
CA MET A 599 -1.74 -21.47 1.16
C MET A 599 -2.41 -20.66 0.05
N ALA A 600 -3.10 -21.36 -0.84
CA ALA A 600 -3.87 -20.82 -1.94
C ALA A 600 -5.30 -21.37 -1.89
N HIS A 601 -6.29 -20.50 -2.13
CA HIS A 601 -7.71 -20.87 -2.13
C HIS A 601 -8.26 -20.96 -3.55
N LEU A 602 -8.95 -22.05 -3.84
CA LEU A 602 -9.73 -22.28 -5.04
C LEU A 602 -11.21 -22.18 -4.67
N SER A 603 -11.84 -21.08 -5.04
CA SER A 603 -13.27 -20.86 -4.81
C SER A 603 -14.11 -21.88 -5.58
N ARG A 604 -15.31 -22.19 -5.06
CA ARG A 604 -16.27 -23.04 -5.76
C ARG A 604 -16.59 -22.51 -7.17
N GLU A 605 -16.70 -21.20 -7.33
CA GLU A 605 -16.94 -20.55 -8.62
C GLU A 605 -15.81 -20.82 -9.61
N HIS A 606 -14.55 -20.62 -9.18
CA HIS A 606 -13.37 -20.90 -9.99
C HIS A 606 -13.30 -22.37 -10.41
N ILE A 607 -13.57 -23.29 -9.48
CA ILE A 607 -13.65 -24.72 -9.79
C ILE A 607 -14.73 -24.97 -10.86
N GLY A 608 -15.90 -24.32 -10.75
CA GLY A 608 -16.97 -24.42 -11.75
C GLY A 608 -16.57 -23.95 -13.14
N GLN A 609 -15.83 -22.84 -13.24
CA GLN A 609 -15.33 -22.28 -14.50
C GLN A 609 -14.39 -23.25 -15.24
N LEU A 610 -13.63 -24.07 -14.52
CA LEU A 610 -12.76 -25.09 -15.13
C LEU A 610 -13.52 -26.18 -15.90
N PHE A 611 -14.81 -26.40 -15.59
CA PHE A 611 -15.65 -27.40 -16.25
C PHE A 611 -16.59 -26.80 -17.31
N THR A 612 -16.71 -25.48 -17.39
CA THR A 612 -17.41 -24.83 -18.50
C THR A 612 -16.48 -24.76 -19.70
N ALA A 613 -16.62 -25.69 -20.64
CA ALA A 613 -15.86 -25.66 -21.89
C ALA A 613 -16.05 -24.31 -22.60
N SER A 614 -14.94 -23.65 -22.94
CA SER A 614 -14.92 -22.62 -23.97
C SER A 614 -15.49 -23.26 -25.22
N ARG A 615 -16.74 -22.96 -25.58
CA ARG A 615 -17.29 -23.38 -26.87
C ARG A 615 -16.47 -22.66 -27.95
N SER A 616 -15.49 -23.38 -28.49
CA SER A 616 -14.68 -23.01 -29.65
C SER A 616 -15.51 -22.91 -30.90
#